data_AF-A0A9D9M1U0-F1
#
_entry.id   AF-A0A9D9M1U0-F1
#
_cell.length_a   1.000
_cell.length_b   1.000
_cell.length_c   1.000
_cell.angle_alpha   90.00
_cell.angle_beta   90.00
_cell.angle_gamma   90.00
#
_symmetry.space_group_name_H-M   'P 1'
#
loop_
_entity.id
_entity.type
_entity.pdbx_description
1 polymer ?
#
loop_
_entity_poly.entity_id
_entity_poly.type
_entity_poly.pdbx_seq_one_letter_code
_entity_poly.pdbx_strand_id
1 'polypeptide(L)'
;MAIAQNSSSDVLARTPQQCAHGERCVLPRCMRNEQSRLDDTLQDTDTEDEFIKLSRREGRRKRRAARRLEKRQKRSDALGGMENVFAYSKLYKAGKKCCNGVRWKQSVQRFELRLFSGTAVRRRALINGSYRFSKYIHFTLRERGKIRPIDAPRIQDRQVEKVYTQLVLLPLYLPSMIYNNGASLPGKGFHFSQKMLANDLRKHFRKFKLKGGIALADGKKFFPSADHNHIRERHKHFIFNQGLKKFADAVLKTIQSDEGMPLGVEPSQAEMIAYPSGMDNYLKAQERLQGGHYMDDFYNIVPPDRPHRKILSTIQEQATKSSFTLNPDKTRYVPFTKPFRFCKTKFIITGSGRIIRRANKKAVPRDRKKIKALYRKVMNGEITFEDVWTSVNGMLAYLECYNEHNNILKLRRLFYSIFGFSCENYLEFKRRDRNAVRHD
;
A
#
# COMPACT_ATOMS: atom_id res chain seq x y z
N MET A 1 -39.26 -34.57 -28.48
CA MET A 1 -40.03 -34.20 -29.69
C MET A 1 -39.67 -32.76 -30.03
N ALA A 2 -39.01 -32.37 -31.11
CA ALA A 2 -38.37 -32.96 -32.29
C ALA A 2 -37.23 -31.96 -32.66
N ILE A 3 -35.95 -32.32 -32.82
CA ILE A 3 -35.22 -32.92 -33.97
C ILE A 3 -35.46 -32.22 -35.32
N ALA A 4 -34.39 -31.60 -35.85
CA ALA A 4 -33.81 -31.72 -37.22
C ALA A 4 -33.03 -30.41 -37.55
N GLN A 5 -31.69 -30.35 -37.63
CA GLN A 5 -30.69 -30.95 -38.53
C GLN A 5 -30.57 -30.33 -39.94
N ASN A 6 -29.34 -29.82 -40.22
CA ASN A 6 -28.52 -29.91 -41.45
C ASN A 6 -29.02 -29.20 -42.73
N SER A 7 -28.21 -28.68 -43.67
CA SER A 7 -26.80 -28.93 -44.07
C SER A 7 -26.34 -27.88 -45.12
N SER A 8 -25.01 -27.70 -45.24
CA SER A 8 -24.12 -27.62 -46.45
C SER A 8 -24.64 -26.98 -47.77
N SER A 9 -23.88 -26.30 -48.64
CA SER A 9 -22.45 -26.28 -49.01
C SER A 9 -22.21 -25.19 -50.09
N ASP A 10 -20.94 -25.07 -50.53
CA ASP A 10 -20.37 -24.42 -51.73
C ASP A 10 -19.73 -23.03 -51.48
N VAL A 11 -18.41 -22.91 -51.25
CA VAL A 11 -17.22 -23.24 -52.08
C VAL A 11 -17.26 -22.57 -53.45
N LEU A 12 -16.45 -21.51 -53.63
CA LEU A 12 -15.58 -21.35 -54.79
C LEU A 12 -14.48 -20.31 -54.49
N ALA A 13 -13.24 -20.78 -54.62
CA ALA A 13 -12.00 -20.05 -54.48
C ALA A 13 -11.72 -19.16 -55.69
N ARG A 14 -11.02 -18.03 -55.48
CA ARG A 14 -10.03 -17.51 -56.43
C ARG A 14 -8.82 -16.93 -55.70
N THR A 15 -7.68 -17.50 -56.04
CA THR A 15 -6.29 -17.27 -55.64
C THR A 15 -5.64 -16.11 -56.43
N PRO A 16 -4.38 -15.73 -56.12
CA PRO A 16 -3.83 -14.39 -56.33
C PRO A 16 -3.14 -14.21 -57.68
N GLN A 17 -3.12 -12.99 -58.19
CA GLN A 17 -2.29 -12.64 -59.35
C GLN A 17 -0.83 -12.38 -58.95
N GLN A 18 0.04 -12.98 -59.75
CA GLN A 18 1.49 -13.06 -59.62
C GLN A 18 2.22 -11.79 -60.10
N CYS A 19 3.45 -11.65 -59.61
CA CYS A 19 4.49 -10.72 -60.04
C CYS A 19 4.95 -10.94 -61.49
N ALA A 20 5.51 -9.89 -62.11
CA ALA A 20 6.50 -9.99 -63.17
C ALA A 20 7.67 -9.01 -62.90
N HIS A 21 8.87 -9.59 -62.86
CA HIS A 21 10.25 -9.11 -63.08
C HIS A 21 10.64 -7.64 -62.80
N GLY A 22 11.78 -7.34 -62.15
CA GLY A 22 12.92 -8.18 -61.86
C GLY A 22 13.96 -7.46 -60.99
N GLU A 23 14.66 -8.31 -60.25
CA GLU A 23 16.03 -8.20 -59.77
C GLU A 23 16.41 -7.25 -58.63
N ARG A 24 17.13 -7.88 -57.69
CA ARG A 24 17.68 -7.37 -56.43
C ARG A 24 18.91 -6.51 -56.73
N CYS A 25 19.20 -5.56 -55.84
CA CYS A 25 20.52 -5.55 -55.22
C CYS A 25 20.52 -4.79 -53.88
N VAL A 26 21.22 -5.39 -52.93
CA VAL A 26 21.39 -5.00 -51.53
C VAL A 26 22.79 -4.40 -51.40
N LEU A 27 22.87 -3.13 -50.97
CA LEU A 27 24.01 -2.42 -50.31
C LEU A 27 25.32 -2.31 -51.15
N PRO A 28 26.29 -1.37 -50.91
CA PRO A 28 26.69 -0.79 -49.61
C PRO A 28 27.27 0.66 -49.60
N ARG A 29 27.55 1.12 -48.36
CA ARG A 29 28.65 1.97 -47.85
C ARG A 29 29.59 2.71 -48.84
N CYS A 30 29.81 4.00 -48.53
CA CYS A 30 31.02 4.81 -48.75
C CYS A 30 31.52 4.99 -50.21
N MET A 31 31.33 6.19 -50.76
CA MET A 31 32.25 6.79 -51.73
C MET A 31 32.39 8.29 -51.42
N ARG A 32 33.65 8.71 -51.35
CA ARG A 32 34.15 10.06 -51.14
C ARG A 32 33.78 10.93 -52.34
N ASN A 33 33.56 12.22 -52.12
CA ASN A 33 33.85 13.26 -53.09
C ASN A 33 34.73 14.32 -52.41
N GLU A 34 36.02 14.25 -52.72
CA GLU A 34 36.96 15.38 -52.81
C GLU A 34 36.66 16.06 -54.18
N GLN A 35 36.68 17.37 -54.43
CA GLN A 35 37.17 18.58 -53.78
C GLN A 35 36.51 19.78 -54.52
N SER A 36 36.18 20.87 -53.82
CA SER A 36 36.52 22.21 -54.32
C SER A 36 36.58 23.22 -53.16
N ARG A 37 37.77 23.80 -53.06
CA ARG A 37 38.36 24.75 -52.11
C ARG A 37 37.54 25.99 -51.65
N LEU A 38 37.87 26.35 -50.39
CA LEU A 38 37.92 27.69 -49.76
C LEU A 38 36.59 28.31 -49.29
N ASP A 39 36.30 28.23 -47.98
CA ASP A 39 36.67 29.29 -47.04
C ASP A 39 36.35 28.88 -45.59
N ASP A 40 37.15 29.42 -44.68
CA ASP A 40 37.12 29.23 -43.24
C ASP A 40 35.74 29.50 -42.63
N THR A 41 35.19 28.54 -41.88
CA THR A 41 34.37 28.73 -40.66
C THR A 41 34.01 27.36 -40.08
N LEU A 42 35.00 26.67 -39.52
CA LEU A 42 34.74 25.62 -38.53
C LEU A 42 34.47 26.28 -37.18
N GLN A 43 33.25 26.81 -36.99
CA GLN A 43 32.71 27.16 -35.67
C GLN A 43 31.17 27.26 -35.74
N ASP A 44 30.49 26.60 -34.79
CA ASP A 44 29.10 26.84 -34.36
C ASP A 44 27.89 26.15 -35.04
N THR A 45 28.01 24.97 -35.66
CA THR A 45 26.80 24.18 -36.03
C THR A 45 26.36 23.15 -34.99
N ASP A 46 27.26 22.64 -34.14
CA ASP A 46 26.90 21.69 -33.07
C ASP A 46 26.20 22.39 -31.89
N THR A 47 26.54 23.64 -31.61
CA THR A 47 26.00 24.45 -30.50
C THR A 47 24.57 24.91 -30.74
N GLU A 48 24.23 25.40 -31.94
CA GLU A 48 22.86 25.79 -32.28
C GLU A 48 21.90 24.60 -32.29
N ASP A 49 22.36 23.46 -32.80
CA ASP A 49 21.56 22.27 -32.97
C ASP A 49 21.32 21.56 -31.61
N GLU A 50 22.29 21.59 -30.71
CA GLU A 50 22.11 21.25 -29.28
C GLU A 50 21.22 22.25 -28.54
N PHE A 51 21.34 23.55 -28.79
CA PHE A 51 20.50 24.59 -28.20
C PHE A 51 19.03 24.43 -28.61
N ILE A 52 18.75 24.14 -29.88
CA ILE A 52 17.42 23.81 -30.40
C ILE A 52 16.89 22.52 -29.76
N LYS A 53 17.73 21.48 -29.60
CA LYS A 53 17.35 20.22 -28.94
C LYS A 53 17.03 20.43 -27.45
N LEU A 54 17.81 21.25 -26.73
CA LEU A 54 17.59 21.65 -25.34
C LEU A 54 16.29 22.45 -25.21
N SER A 55 16.08 23.48 -26.03
CA SER A 55 14.86 24.28 -26.10
C SER A 55 13.62 23.42 -26.38
N ARG A 56 13.69 22.46 -27.32
CA ARG A 56 12.62 21.47 -27.57
C ARG A 56 12.39 20.55 -26.37
N ARG A 57 13.44 20.12 -25.66
CA ARG A 57 13.36 19.26 -24.47
C ARG A 57 12.73 20.00 -23.29
N GLU A 58 13.06 21.26 -23.09
CA GLU A 58 12.44 22.16 -22.12
C GLU A 58 10.98 22.43 -22.45
N GLY A 59 10.66 22.71 -23.72
CA GLY A 59 9.28 22.85 -24.18
C GLY A 59 8.44 21.60 -23.89
N ARG A 60 8.98 20.40 -24.15
CA ARG A 60 8.33 19.13 -23.77
C ARG A 60 8.16 18.99 -22.25
N ARG A 61 9.15 19.42 -21.46
CA ARG A 61 9.08 19.40 -19.99
C ARG A 61 7.99 20.35 -19.48
N LYS A 62 7.92 21.58 -19.99
CA LYS A 62 6.88 22.58 -19.68
C LYS A 62 5.49 22.05 -20.02
N ARG A 63 5.28 21.50 -21.24
CA ARG A 63 4.00 20.89 -21.64
C ARG A 63 3.57 19.72 -20.74
N ARG A 64 4.51 18.85 -20.37
CA ARG A 64 4.22 17.73 -19.45
C ARG A 64 3.91 18.21 -18.03
N ALA A 65 4.60 19.26 -17.55
CA ALA A 65 4.32 19.88 -16.27
C ALA A 65 2.92 20.52 -16.25
N ALA A 66 2.57 21.29 -17.28
CA ALA A 66 1.24 21.88 -17.45
C ALA A 66 0.14 20.81 -17.48
N ARG A 67 0.29 19.76 -18.30
CA ARG A 67 -0.67 18.65 -18.36
C ARG A 67 -0.84 17.92 -17.02
N ARG A 68 0.23 17.80 -16.22
CA ARG A 68 0.13 17.21 -14.86
C ARG A 68 -0.57 18.13 -13.89
N LEU A 69 -0.34 19.45 -14.00
CA LEU A 69 -1.05 20.44 -13.19
C LEU A 69 -2.55 20.44 -13.52
N GLU A 70 -2.90 20.52 -14.81
CA GLU A 70 -4.28 20.47 -15.29
C GLU A 70 -5.00 19.20 -14.83
N LYS A 71 -4.35 18.02 -14.92
CA LYS A 71 -4.91 16.77 -14.42
C LYS A 71 -5.12 16.77 -12.90
N ARG A 72 -4.27 17.44 -12.13
CA ARG A 72 -4.46 17.56 -10.67
C ARG A 72 -5.60 18.53 -10.36
N GLN A 73 -5.66 19.66 -11.06
CA GLN A 73 -6.72 20.64 -10.95
C GLN A 73 -8.09 20.00 -11.22
N LYS A 74 -8.24 19.34 -12.38
CA LYS A 74 -9.48 18.60 -12.73
C LYS A 74 -9.91 17.59 -11.66
N ARG A 75 -8.97 16.90 -11.01
CA ARG A 75 -9.30 15.95 -9.92
C ARG A 75 -9.75 16.67 -8.65
N SER A 76 -9.11 17.77 -8.29
CA SER A 76 -9.52 18.60 -7.16
C SER A 76 -10.89 19.22 -7.41
N ASP A 77 -11.15 19.71 -8.61
CA ASP A 77 -12.43 20.32 -8.98
C ASP A 77 -13.56 19.28 -9.01
N ALA A 78 -13.26 18.06 -9.46
CA ALA A 78 -14.21 16.95 -9.44
C ALA A 78 -14.69 16.54 -8.03
N LEU A 79 -13.97 16.93 -6.97
CA LEU A 79 -14.44 16.72 -5.59
C LEU A 79 -15.63 17.65 -5.26
N GLY A 80 -15.71 18.80 -5.93
CA GLY A 80 -16.58 19.91 -5.59
C GLY A 80 -16.11 20.70 -4.36
N GLY A 81 -17.04 21.46 -3.77
CA GLY A 81 -16.80 22.24 -2.56
C GLY A 81 -17.12 21.50 -1.25
N MET A 82 -17.06 22.24 -0.15
CA MET A 82 -17.42 21.76 1.20
C MET A 82 -18.82 21.10 1.22
N GLU A 83 -19.80 21.68 0.52
CA GLU A 83 -21.16 21.16 0.47
C GLU A 83 -21.28 19.79 -0.19
N ASN A 84 -20.52 19.57 -1.26
CA ASN A 84 -20.50 18.31 -2.00
C ASN A 84 -19.78 17.23 -1.22
N VAL A 85 -18.61 17.55 -0.65
CA VAL A 85 -17.82 16.60 0.14
C VAL A 85 -18.57 16.21 1.41
N PHE A 86 -19.06 17.18 2.17
CA PHE A 86 -19.78 16.99 3.43
C PHE A 86 -21.30 16.98 3.25
N ALA A 87 -21.78 16.38 2.15
CA ALA A 87 -23.21 16.15 1.94
C ALA A 87 -23.80 15.27 3.06
N TYR A 88 -25.05 15.52 3.44
CA TYR A 88 -25.71 14.81 4.55
C TYR A 88 -25.65 13.29 4.38
N SER A 89 -25.99 12.80 3.17
CA SER A 89 -25.99 11.37 2.85
C SER A 89 -24.61 10.72 2.99
N LYS A 90 -23.53 11.44 2.62
CA LYS A 90 -22.14 10.98 2.74
C LYS A 90 -21.71 10.91 4.19
N LEU A 91 -21.97 11.97 4.97
CA LEU A 91 -21.73 11.98 6.42
C LEU A 91 -22.50 10.87 7.12
N TYR A 92 -23.80 10.72 6.86
CA TYR A 92 -24.64 9.71 7.49
C TYR A 92 -24.11 8.29 7.22
N LYS A 93 -23.79 7.98 5.96
CA LYS A 93 -23.18 6.69 5.56
C LYS A 93 -21.84 6.46 6.26
N ALA A 94 -20.98 7.48 6.33
CA ALA A 94 -19.72 7.40 7.07
C ALA A 94 -19.93 7.16 8.56
N GLY A 95 -20.93 7.81 9.16
CA GLY A 95 -21.29 7.64 10.57
C GLY A 95 -21.75 6.22 10.88
N LYS A 96 -22.62 5.63 10.05
CA LYS A 96 -22.99 4.20 10.17
C LYS A 96 -21.77 3.28 10.07
N LYS A 97 -20.85 3.56 9.14
CA LYS A 97 -19.59 2.80 9.02
C LYS A 97 -18.71 2.91 10.27
N CYS A 98 -18.66 4.06 10.93
CA CYS A 98 -17.91 4.23 12.18
C CYS A 98 -18.42 3.36 13.33
N CYS A 99 -19.69 2.93 13.30
CA CYS A 99 -20.27 2.05 14.32
C CYS A 99 -19.93 0.57 14.11
N ASN A 100 -19.51 0.17 12.92
CA ASN A 100 -19.28 -1.25 12.59
C ASN A 100 -18.18 -1.86 13.47
N GLY A 101 -18.45 -3.06 14.02
CA GLY A 101 -17.53 -3.79 14.89
C GLY A 101 -17.35 -3.23 16.30
N VAL A 102 -17.96 -2.08 16.63
CA VAL A 102 -17.80 -1.41 17.93
C VAL A 102 -19.13 -0.99 18.57
N ARG A 103 -20.27 -1.51 18.07
CA ARG A 103 -21.63 -1.19 18.58
C ARG A 103 -21.87 -1.57 20.04
N TRP A 104 -21.05 -2.45 20.60
CA TRP A 104 -21.12 -2.80 22.02
C TRP A 104 -20.69 -1.65 22.96
N LYS A 105 -20.00 -0.61 22.45
CA LYS A 105 -19.58 0.54 23.25
C LYS A 105 -20.73 1.53 23.45
N GLN A 106 -20.97 1.92 24.70
CA GLN A 106 -22.02 2.90 25.06
C GLN A 106 -21.90 4.23 24.27
N SER A 107 -20.69 4.74 24.07
CA SER A 107 -20.47 5.98 23.29
C SER A 107 -20.88 5.84 21.83
N VAL A 108 -20.73 4.65 21.25
CA VAL A 108 -21.14 4.34 19.88
C VAL A 108 -22.65 4.21 19.79
N GLN A 109 -23.28 3.55 20.76
CA GLN A 109 -24.75 3.43 20.83
C GLN A 109 -25.40 4.82 20.95
N ARG A 110 -24.92 5.67 21.86
CA ARG A 110 -25.42 7.05 22.01
C ARG A 110 -25.24 7.88 20.73
N PHE A 111 -24.12 7.71 20.03
CA PHE A 111 -23.88 8.36 18.75
C PHE A 111 -24.83 7.85 17.66
N GLU A 112 -25.04 6.54 17.58
CA GLU A 112 -25.90 5.91 16.57
C GLU A 112 -27.37 6.28 16.76
N LEU A 113 -27.86 6.32 18.01
CA LEU A 113 -29.21 6.79 18.35
C LEU A 113 -29.47 8.23 17.87
N ARG A 114 -28.46 9.10 17.96
CA ARG A 114 -28.54 10.52 17.54
C ARG A 114 -27.98 10.75 16.14
N LEU A 115 -27.73 9.69 15.36
CA LEU A 115 -26.98 9.83 14.10
C LEU A 115 -27.72 10.71 13.09
N PHE A 116 -29.04 10.61 13.02
CA PHE A 116 -29.86 11.37 12.07
C PHE A 116 -29.78 12.88 12.30
N SER A 117 -30.21 13.35 13.48
CA SER A 117 -30.20 14.77 13.86
C SER A 117 -28.78 15.30 14.07
N GLY A 118 -27.91 14.52 14.71
CA GLY A 118 -26.52 14.90 14.95
C GLY A 118 -25.73 15.10 13.65
N THR A 119 -26.02 14.34 12.59
CA THR A 119 -25.38 14.56 11.28
C THR A 119 -25.80 15.89 10.65
N ALA A 120 -27.06 16.29 10.79
CA ALA A 120 -27.54 17.58 10.27
C ALA A 120 -26.85 18.75 10.97
N VAL A 121 -26.74 18.69 12.31
CA VAL A 121 -26.03 19.71 13.12
C VAL A 121 -24.56 19.81 12.70
N ARG A 122 -23.85 18.68 12.63
CA ARG A 122 -22.44 18.67 12.22
C ARG A 122 -22.24 19.18 10.80
N ARG A 123 -23.12 18.80 9.86
CA ARG A 123 -23.08 19.33 8.49
C ARG A 123 -23.21 20.85 8.50
N ARG A 124 -24.21 21.41 9.18
CA ARG A 124 -24.40 22.87 9.27
C ARG A 124 -23.15 23.56 9.81
N ALA A 125 -22.55 23.03 10.87
CA ALA A 125 -21.32 23.57 11.44
C ALA A 125 -20.11 23.49 10.47
N LEU A 126 -20.01 22.43 9.66
CA LEU A 126 -18.96 22.28 8.66
C LEU A 126 -19.11 23.28 7.52
N ILE A 127 -20.34 23.49 7.02
CA ILE A 127 -20.61 24.44 5.93
C ILE A 127 -20.39 25.88 6.40
N ASN A 128 -20.83 26.21 7.62
CA ASN A 128 -20.69 27.55 8.18
C ASN A 128 -19.28 27.83 8.75
N GLY A 129 -18.34 26.86 8.70
CA GLY A 129 -16.98 27.02 9.24
C GLY A 129 -16.90 27.09 10.78
N SER A 130 -18.00 26.84 11.49
CA SER A 130 -18.07 26.86 12.96
C SER A 130 -17.75 25.51 13.61
N TYR A 131 -17.50 24.45 12.83
CA TYR A 131 -17.11 23.15 13.36
C TYR A 131 -15.81 23.25 14.17
N ARG A 132 -15.79 22.61 15.34
CA ARG A 132 -14.62 22.49 16.21
C ARG A 132 -14.43 21.03 16.58
N PHE A 133 -13.23 20.52 16.36
CA PHE A 133 -12.88 19.16 16.73
C PHE A 133 -12.82 19.02 18.25
N SER A 134 -13.25 17.88 18.76
CA SER A 134 -13.13 17.56 20.18
C SER A 134 -11.68 17.22 20.52
N LYS A 135 -11.31 17.39 21.79
CA LYS A 135 -10.04 16.86 22.30
C LYS A 135 -9.98 15.34 22.13
N TYR A 136 -8.80 14.84 21.77
CA TYR A 136 -8.51 13.41 21.70
C TYR A 136 -8.69 12.73 23.07
N ILE A 137 -9.04 11.44 23.01
CA ILE A 137 -9.05 10.57 24.18
C ILE A 137 -7.70 9.87 24.22
N HIS A 138 -6.89 10.19 25.23
CA HIS A 138 -5.57 9.61 25.43
C HIS A 138 -5.68 8.33 26.27
N PHE A 139 -5.12 7.23 25.78
CA PHE A 139 -4.98 6.00 26.56
C PHE A 139 -3.75 5.21 26.12
N THR A 140 -3.22 4.37 27.01
CA THR A 140 -2.07 3.51 26.71
C THR A 140 -2.52 2.10 26.39
N LEU A 141 -1.88 1.50 25.39
CA LEU A 141 -2.11 0.11 24.99
C LEU A 141 -0.80 -0.67 25.07
N ARG A 142 -0.79 -1.81 25.79
CA ARG A 142 0.37 -2.70 25.88
C ARG A 142 0.25 -3.85 24.87
N GLU A 143 0.80 -3.66 23.66
CA GLU A 143 0.83 -4.74 22.67
C GLU A 143 2.21 -5.39 22.60
N ARG A 144 2.28 -6.71 22.81
CA ARG A 144 3.51 -7.52 22.66
C ARG A 144 4.70 -6.99 23.48
N GLY A 145 4.41 -6.50 24.70
CA GLY A 145 5.41 -5.93 25.61
C GLY A 145 5.82 -4.49 25.29
N LYS A 146 5.18 -3.83 24.30
CA LYS A 146 5.41 -2.43 23.98
C LYS A 146 4.22 -1.59 24.43
N ILE A 147 4.49 -0.53 25.18
CA ILE A 147 3.50 0.47 25.54
C ILE A 147 3.37 1.45 24.36
N ARG A 148 2.14 1.72 23.95
CA ARG A 148 1.79 2.66 22.89
C ARG A 148 0.84 3.71 23.47
N PRO A 149 1.22 4.99 23.53
CA PRO A 149 0.23 6.05 23.70
C PRO A 149 -0.63 6.11 22.43
N ILE A 150 -1.95 6.14 22.60
CA ILE A 150 -2.93 6.22 21.52
C ILE A 150 -3.81 7.44 21.76
N ASP A 151 -3.98 8.21 20.69
CA ASP A 151 -4.85 9.38 20.66
C ASP A 151 -6.06 9.03 19.78
N ALA A 152 -7.19 8.73 20.41
CA ALA A 152 -8.39 8.35 19.69
C ALA A 152 -9.35 9.53 19.51
N PRO A 153 -9.79 9.81 18.27
CA PRO A 153 -10.79 10.86 18.03
C PRO A 153 -12.13 10.38 18.56
N ARG A 154 -12.96 11.33 19.01
CA ARG A 154 -14.35 11.04 19.38
C ARG A 154 -15.11 10.59 18.13
N ILE A 155 -16.13 9.74 18.31
CA ILE A 155 -16.83 9.13 17.17
C ILE A 155 -17.53 10.16 16.27
N GLN A 156 -17.94 11.30 16.84
CA GLN A 156 -18.49 12.44 16.12
C GLN A 156 -17.48 13.01 15.13
N ASP A 157 -16.25 13.25 15.58
CA ASP A 157 -15.15 13.74 14.76
C ASP A 157 -14.71 12.69 13.75
N ARG A 158 -14.66 11.42 14.17
CA ARG A 158 -14.34 10.29 13.29
C ARG A 158 -15.27 10.20 12.08
N GLN A 159 -16.56 10.54 12.22
CA GLN A 159 -17.49 10.61 11.08
C GLN A 159 -17.00 11.62 10.03
N VAL A 160 -16.60 12.81 10.48
CA VAL A 160 -16.12 13.89 9.60
C VAL A 160 -14.78 13.53 8.99
N GLU A 161 -13.84 13.07 9.81
CA GLU A 161 -12.52 12.59 9.39
C GLU A 161 -12.61 11.48 8.35
N LYS A 162 -13.55 10.53 8.52
CA LYS A 162 -13.77 9.45 7.55
C LYS A 162 -14.24 10.01 6.20
N VAL A 163 -15.16 10.97 6.18
CA VAL A 163 -15.58 11.62 4.93
C VAL A 163 -14.41 12.34 4.28
N TYR A 164 -13.66 13.13 5.05
CA TYR A 164 -12.49 13.86 4.58
C TYR A 164 -11.44 12.92 3.97
N THR A 165 -11.07 11.84 4.66
CA THR A 165 -10.07 10.90 4.14
C THR A 165 -10.53 10.20 2.88
N GLN A 166 -11.76 9.67 2.87
CA GLN A 166 -12.25 8.85 1.78
C GLN A 166 -12.61 9.65 0.53
N LEU A 167 -13.04 10.91 0.68
CA LEU A 167 -13.52 11.74 -0.42
C LEU A 167 -12.57 12.86 -0.83
N VAL A 168 -11.58 13.22 0.00
CA VAL A 168 -10.61 14.27 -0.30
C VAL A 168 -9.22 13.69 -0.40
N LEU A 169 -8.67 13.16 0.69
CA LEU A 169 -7.26 12.74 0.73
C LEU A 169 -6.96 11.60 -0.24
N LEU A 170 -7.66 10.47 -0.12
CA LEU A 170 -7.37 9.29 -0.92
C LEU A 170 -7.56 9.54 -2.44
N PRO A 171 -8.66 10.15 -2.92
CA PRO A 171 -8.83 10.44 -4.34
C PRO A 171 -7.74 11.33 -4.93
N LEU A 172 -7.21 12.28 -4.15
CA LEU A 172 -6.16 13.18 -4.60
C LEU A 172 -4.77 12.55 -4.55
N TYR A 173 -4.49 11.75 -3.51
CA TYR A 173 -3.17 11.17 -3.27
C TYR A 173 -2.92 9.90 -4.08
N LEU A 174 -3.91 9.01 -4.18
CA LEU A 174 -3.76 7.69 -4.82
C LEU A 174 -3.11 7.72 -6.21
N PRO A 175 -3.48 8.64 -7.14
CA PRO A 175 -2.87 8.67 -8.47
C PRO A 175 -1.38 9.06 -8.48
N SER A 176 -0.86 9.60 -7.37
CA SER A 176 0.54 9.99 -7.22
C SER A 176 1.38 8.90 -6.55
N MET A 177 0.77 7.89 -5.93
CA MET A 177 1.49 6.82 -5.25
C MET A 177 1.91 5.72 -6.23
N ILE A 178 3.00 5.03 -5.90
CA ILE A 178 3.39 3.83 -6.66
C ILE A 178 2.39 2.69 -6.47
N TYR A 179 2.21 1.87 -7.51
CA TYR A 179 1.32 0.71 -7.43
C TYR A 179 1.72 -0.27 -6.31
N ASN A 180 3.02 -0.46 -6.09
CA ASN A 180 3.56 -1.37 -5.06
C ASN A 180 3.55 -0.76 -3.64
N ASN A 181 2.82 0.33 -3.40
CA ASN A 181 2.43 0.74 -2.05
C ASN A 181 1.27 -0.16 -1.60
N GLY A 182 1.54 -1.03 -0.62
CA GLY A 182 0.54 -1.97 -0.09
C GLY A 182 -0.12 -1.56 1.23
N ALA A 183 0.12 -0.35 1.71
CA ALA A 183 -0.26 0.09 3.05
C ALA A 183 -1.69 0.61 3.12
N SER A 184 -2.59 -0.10 3.83
CA SER A 184 -3.95 0.36 4.20
C SER A 184 -4.80 0.95 3.06
N LEU A 185 -4.63 0.47 1.83
CA LEU A 185 -5.42 0.85 0.66
C LEU A 185 -6.43 -0.25 0.27
N PRO A 186 -7.58 0.10 -0.32
CA PRO A 186 -8.56 -0.88 -0.79
C PRO A 186 -7.95 -1.93 -1.72
N GLY A 187 -8.24 -3.22 -1.46
CA GLY A 187 -7.69 -4.35 -2.23
C GLY A 187 -6.19 -4.61 -2.00
N LYS A 188 -5.54 -3.84 -1.13
CA LYS A 188 -4.14 -4.00 -0.76
C LYS A 188 -4.00 -4.30 0.73
N GLY A 189 -2.81 -4.75 1.10
CA GLY A 189 -2.47 -5.10 2.46
C GLY A 189 -1.22 -5.95 2.50
N PHE A 190 -1.04 -6.62 3.63
CA PHE A 190 0.13 -7.42 3.91
C PHE A 190 0.43 -8.48 2.83
N HIS A 191 -0.58 -9.26 2.44
CA HIS A 191 -0.44 -10.29 1.41
C HIS A 191 -0.17 -9.71 0.02
N PHE A 192 -0.71 -8.52 -0.28
CA PHE A 192 -0.42 -7.81 -1.52
C PHE A 192 1.07 -7.45 -1.60
N SER A 193 1.64 -6.84 -0.56
CA SER A 193 3.07 -6.48 -0.54
C SER A 193 3.98 -7.69 -0.64
N GLN A 194 3.63 -8.80 0.03
CA GLN A 194 4.36 -10.06 -0.10
C GLN A 194 4.30 -10.61 -1.54
N LYS A 195 3.12 -10.56 -2.19
CA LYS A 195 2.92 -11.01 -3.57
C LYS A 195 3.72 -10.15 -4.54
N MET A 196 3.70 -8.83 -4.37
CA MET A 196 4.46 -7.90 -5.23
C MET A 196 5.96 -8.13 -5.11
N LEU A 197 6.49 -8.23 -3.88
CA LEU A 197 7.89 -8.56 -3.66
C LEU A 197 8.24 -9.92 -4.28
N ALA A 198 7.43 -10.96 -4.08
CA ALA A 198 7.68 -12.25 -4.71
C ALA A 198 7.71 -12.16 -6.25
N ASN A 199 6.85 -11.35 -6.86
CA ASN A 199 6.87 -11.13 -8.30
C ASN A 199 8.13 -10.39 -8.76
N ASP A 200 8.55 -9.36 -8.04
CA ASP A 200 9.75 -8.59 -8.34
C ASP A 200 11.01 -9.47 -8.24
N LEU A 201 11.09 -10.33 -7.22
CA LEU A 201 12.16 -11.31 -7.05
C LEU A 201 12.18 -12.34 -8.20
N ARG A 202 11.03 -12.85 -8.65
CA ARG A 202 10.99 -13.76 -9.82
C ARG A 202 11.46 -13.06 -11.09
N LYS A 203 11.05 -11.82 -11.31
CA LYS A 203 11.50 -11.02 -12.47
C LYS A 203 13.00 -10.82 -12.45
N HIS A 204 13.57 -10.49 -11.29
CA HIS A 204 15.01 -10.37 -11.10
C HIS A 204 15.75 -11.68 -11.37
N PHE A 205 15.28 -12.77 -10.76
CA PHE A 205 15.91 -14.09 -10.87
C PHE A 205 15.98 -14.58 -12.32
N ARG A 206 14.96 -14.30 -13.14
CA ARG A 206 14.96 -14.65 -14.58
C ARG A 206 16.11 -13.99 -15.34
N LYS A 207 16.50 -12.77 -14.96
CA LYS A 207 17.55 -12.01 -15.64
C LYS A 207 18.94 -12.27 -15.07
N PHE A 208 19.05 -12.29 -13.74
CA PHE A 208 20.35 -12.24 -13.05
C PHE A 208 20.59 -13.40 -12.09
N LYS A 209 19.67 -14.39 -12.04
CA LYS A 209 19.70 -15.49 -11.07
C LYS A 209 19.83 -14.94 -9.64
N LEU A 210 20.81 -15.40 -8.88
CA LEU A 210 21.10 -14.92 -7.51
C LEU A 210 22.05 -13.72 -7.45
N LYS A 211 22.57 -13.23 -8.60
CA LYS A 211 23.45 -12.06 -8.61
C LYS A 211 22.66 -10.80 -8.24
N GLY A 212 23.27 -9.90 -7.47
CA GLY A 212 22.61 -8.71 -6.93
C GLY A 212 21.98 -8.95 -5.56
N GLY A 213 21.04 -8.10 -5.17
CA GLY A 213 20.46 -8.16 -3.84
C GLY A 213 19.29 -7.20 -3.64
N ILE A 214 18.93 -7.00 -2.38
CA ILE A 214 17.82 -6.14 -1.97
C ILE A 214 18.31 -5.07 -1.01
N ALA A 215 17.96 -3.82 -1.29
CA ALA A 215 18.09 -2.71 -0.35
C ALA A 215 16.79 -2.64 0.46
N LEU A 216 16.92 -2.79 1.78
CA LEU A 216 15.84 -2.62 2.74
C LEU A 216 16.01 -1.28 3.45
N ALA A 217 14.92 -0.59 3.73
CA ALA A 217 14.93 0.63 4.55
C ALA A 217 13.72 0.66 5.48
N ASP A 218 13.85 1.34 6.62
CA ASP A 218 12.82 1.45 7.66
C ASP A 218 12.76 2.90 8.15
N GLY A 219 11.56 3.46 8.29
CA GLY A 219 11.37 4.81 8.82
C GLY A 219 11.64 4.91 10.33
N LYS A 220 12.52 5.83 10.74
CA LYS A 220 12.75 6.10 12.17
C LYS A 220 11.60 6.91 12.73
N LYS A 221 10.92 6.36 13.76
CA LYS A 221 9.76 6.98 14.43
C LYS A 221 8.71 7.52 13.41
N PHE A 222 8.38 6.72 12.41
CA PHE A 222 7.58 7.11 11.23
C PHE A 222 6.44 8.12 11.48
N PHE A 223 5.54 7.82 12.42
CA PHE A 223 4.43 8.72 12.77
C PHE A 223 4.89 9.93 13.60
N PRO A 224 5.62 9.76 14.72
CA PRO A 224 6.11 10.89 15.51
C PRO A 224 7.05 11.87 14.79
N SER A 225 7.76 11.47 13.74
CA SER A 225 8.76 12.31 13.04
C SER A 225 8.21 13.02 11.80
N ALA A 226 6.91 12.97 11.55
CA ALA A 226 6.30 13.57 10.36
C ALA A 226 6.31 15.11 10.45
N ASP A 227 6.92 15.76 9.46
CA ASP A 227 7.00 17.22 9.40
C ASP A 227 5.68 17.82 8.90
N HIS A 228 5.05 18.67 9.73
CA HIS A 228 3.79 19.33 9.38
C HIS A 228 3.93 20.30 8.21
N ASN A 229 5.10 20.92 8.00
CA ASN A 229 5.34 21.79 6.85
C ASN A 229 5.29 20.97 5.55
N HIS A 230 5.91 19.80 5.54
CA HIS A 230 5.85 18.90 4.40
C HIS A 230 4.40 18.51 4.05
N ILE A 231 3.57 18.24 5.07
CA ILE A 231 2.14 17.93 4.85
C ILE A 231 1.37 19.14 4.32
N ARG A 232 1.61 20.35 4.87
CA ARG A 232 1.01 21.60 4.37
C ARG A 232 1.38 21.89 2.92
N GLU A 233 2.64 21.66 2.53
CA GLU A 233 3.08 21.79 1.14
C GLU A 233 2.37 20.77 0.24
N ARG A 234 2.16 19.54 0.72
CA ARG A 234 1.35 18.56 -0.01
C ARG A 234 -0.11 19.00 -0.16
N HIS A 235 -0.72 19.58 0.88
CA HIS A 235 -2.07 20.14 0.77
C HIS A 235 -2.14 21.23 -0.30
N LYS A 236 -1.18 22.17 -0.32
CA LYS A 236 -1.06 23.19 -1.39
C LYS A 236 -0.93 22.55 -2.78
N HIS A 237 -0.22 21.43 -2.88
CA HIS A 237 0.07 20.76 -4.15
C HIS A 237 -1.12 19.98 -4.73
N PHE A 238 -2.05 19.52 -3.90
CA PHE A 238 -3.15 18.63 -4.32
C PHE A 238 -4.55 19.18 -4.09
N ILE A 239 -4.75 20.05 -3.09
CA ILE A 239 -6.06 20.57 -2.69
C ILE A 239 -6.18 22.03 -3.14
N PHE A 240 -6.77 22.26 -4.32
CA PHE A 240 -6.91 23.60 -4.89
C PHE A 240 -8.14 24.35 -4.35
N ASN A 241 -9.16 23.63 -3.88
CA ASN A 241 -10.32 24.24 -3.24
C ASN A 241 -9.93 24.83 -1.87
N GLN A 242 -10.07 26.15 -1.72
CA GLN A 242 -9.64 26.86 -0.52
C GLN A 242 -10.39 26.44 0.75
N GLY A 243 -11.68 26.10 0.64
CA GLY A 243 -12.47 25.63 1.78
C GLY A 243 -11.97 24.28 2.29
N LEU A 244 -11.75 23.33 1.39
CA LEU A 244 -11.21 22.01 1.73
C LEU A 244 -9.77 22.10 2.25
N LYS A 245 -8.96 23.01 1.72
CA LYS A 245 -7.60 23.25 2.22
C LYS A 245 -7.59 23.85 3.62
N LYS A 246 -8.42 24.86 3.90
CA LYS A 246 -8.61 25.40 5.26
C LYS A 246 -9.06 24.31 6.24
N PHE A 247 -9.95 23.42 5.79
CA PHE A 247 -10.37 22.27 6.59
C PHE A 247 -9.20 21.29 6.86
N ALA A 248 -8.39 20.99 5.84
CA ALA A 248 -7.19 20.16 5.97
C ALA A 248 -6.19 20.72 7.00
N ASP A 249 -5.93 22.03 6.92
CA ASP A 249 -5.09 22.74 7.89
C ASP A 249 -5.69 22.73 9.29
N ALA A 250 -7.02 22.83 9.41
CA ALA A 250 -7.71 22.74 10.71
C ALA A 250 -7.60 21.35 11.34
N VAL A 251 -7.60 20.28 10.53
CA VAL A 251 -7.35 18.91 11.02
C VAL A 251 -5.93 18.79 11.56
N LEU A 252 -4.92 19.34 10.87
CA LEU A 252 -3.53 19.34 11.37
C LEU A 252 -3.40 20.11 12.69
N LYS A 253 -4.09 21.26 12.84
CA LYS A 253 -4.10 22.04 14.09
C LYS A 253 -4.70 21.30 15.30
N THR A 254 -5.40 20.18 15.11
CA THR A 254 -5.88 19.36 16.23
C THR A 254 -4.75 18.59 16.92
N ILE A 255 -3.60 18.47 16.26
CA ILE A 255 -2.42 17.80 16.78
C ILE A 255 -1.68 18.77 17.70
N GLN A 256 -1.47 18.38 18.95
CA GLN A 256 -0.90 19.26 19.98
C GLN A 256 0.61 19.50 19.84
N SER A 257 1.30 18.69 19.05
CA SER A 257 2.74 18.79 18.83
C SER A 257 3.04 19.50 17.51
N ASP A 258 4.17 20.21 17.47
CA ASP A 258 4.69 20.87 16.26
C ASP A 258 5.15 19.86 15.18
N GLU A 259 5.37 18.60 15.57
CA GLU A 259 5.72 17.51 14.68
C GLU A 259 4.94 16.22 14.99
N GLY A 260 4.87 15.34 14.00
CA GLY A 260 4.30 14.01 14.13
C GLY A 260 2.80 13.93 13.88
N MET A 261 2.33 12.71 13.71
CA MET A 261 0.93 12.40 13.42
C MET A 261 0.37 11.37 14.42
N PRO A 262 -0.86 11.55 14.91
CA PRO A 262 -1.44 10.66 15.92
C PRO A 262 -1.70 9.25 15.36
N LEU A 263 -1.44 8.24 16.19
CA LEU A 263 -1.70 6.83 15.86
C LEU A 263 -3.19 6.51 16.03
N GLY A 264 -3.80 5.88 15.03
CA GLY A 264 -5.21 5.44 15.09
C GLY A 264 -6.23 6.46 14.56
N VAL A 265 -5.77 7.59 14.01
CA VAL A 265 -6.58 8.60 13.33
C VAL A 265 -6.54 8.34 11.82
N GLU A 266 -7.70 8.31 11.17
CA GLU A 266 -7.80 7.91 9.75
C GLU A 266 -7.14 8.91 8.78
N PRO A 267 -7.32 10.23 8.92
CA PRO A 267 -6.55 11.23 8.15
C PRO A 267 -5.04 11.06 8.31
N SER A 268 -4.56 10.89 9.55
CA SER A 268 -3.15 10.63 9.85
C SER A 268 -2.61 9.43 9.07
N GLN A 269 -3.34 8.31 9.02
CA GLN A 269 -2.94 7.17 8.20
C GLN A 269 -2.82 7.53 6.72
N ALA A 270 -3.79 8.24 6.15
CA ALA A 270 -3.76 8.62 4.73
C ALA A 270 -2.61 9.57 4.40
N GLU A 271 -2.32 10.54 5.26
CA GLU A 271 -1.17 11.43 5.12
C GLU A 271 0.15 10.65 5.16
N MET A 272 0.26 9.66 6.06
CA MET A 272 1.49 8.87 6.22
C MET A 272 1.71 7.86 5.10
N ILE A 273 0.64 7.27 4.54
CA ILE A 273 0.74 6.39 3.36
C ILE A 273 1.24 7.16 2.13
N ALA A 274 0.87 8.44 2.02
CA ALA A 274 1.30 9.32 0.93
C ALA A 274 2.69 9.95 1.15
N TYR A 275 3.18 9.99 2.39
CA TYR A 275 4.39 10.69 2.80
C TYR A 275 5.65 10.31 1.98
N PRO A 276 5.97 9.02 1.78
CA PRO A 276 7.18 8.65 1.03
C PRO A 276 7.02 8.70 -0.50
N SER A 277 5.90 9.20 -1.04
CA SER A 277 5.60 9.10 -2.48
C SER A 277 6.64 9.77 -3.37
N GLY A 278 7.29 10.84 -2.90
CA GLY A 278 8.38 11.50 -3.63
C GLY A 278 9.57 10.57 -3.84
N MET A 279 10.06 9.97 -2.76
CA MET A 279 11.12 8.97 -2.77
C MET A 279 10.75 7.75 -3.61
N ASP A 280 9.56 7.17 -3.40
CA ASP A 280 9.11 5.99 -4.15
C ASP A 280 9.10 6.21 -5.66
N ASN A 281 8.53 7.34 -6.09
CA ASN A 281 8.45 7.67 -7.51
C ASN A 281 9.84 7.94 -8.11
N TYR A 282 10.75 8.56 -7.36
CA TYR A 282 12.13 8.76 -7.81
C TYR A 282 12.82 7.41 -8.05
N LEU A 283 12.75 6.50 -7.08
CA LEU A 283 13.37 5.17 -7.17
C LEU A 283 12.76 4.33 -8.30
N LYS A 284 11.44 4.41 -8.50
CA LYS A 284 10.77 3.69 -9.59
C LYS A 284 10.98 4.30 -10.97
N ALA A 285 10.98 5.62 -11.10
CA ALA A 285 10.98 6.29 -12.40
C ALA A 285 12.39 6.69 -12.86
N GLN A 286 13.19 7.31 -11.98
CA GLN A 286 14.53 7.78 -12.31
C GLN A 286 15.55 6.65 -12.18
N GLU A 287 15.55 5.96 -11.03
CA GLU A 287 16.44 4.82 -10.84
C GLU A 287 15.94 3.55 -11.55
N ARG A 288 14.66 3.48 -11.95
CA ARG A 288 14.07 2.30 -12.61
C ARG A 288 14.19 1.01 -11.80
N LEU A 289 14.21 1.11 -10.47
CA LEU A 289 14.28 -0.04 -9.59
C LEU A 289 12.91 -0.68 -9.44
N GLN A 290 12.90 -2.01 -9.35
CA GLN A 290 11.72 -2.71 -8.83
C GLN A 290 11.72 -2.54 -7.32
N GLY A 291 10.60 -2.10 -6.76
CA GLY A 291 10.51 -1.77 -5.36
C GLY A 291 9.08 -1.52 -4.93
N GLY A 292 8.89 -1.42 -3.62
CA GLY A 292 7.61 -1.17 -2.99
C GLY A 292 7.78 -0.93 -1.51
N HIS A 293 6.70 -0.57 -0.85
CA HIS A 293 6.71 -0.35 0.59
C HIS A 293 5.40 -0.75 1.25
N TYR A 294 5.47 -0.91 2.56
CA TYR A 294 4.34 -1.10 3.45
C TYR A 294 4.55 -0.23 4.69
N MET A 295 3.87 0.92 4.73
CA MET A 295 4.11 1.97 5.73
C MET A 295 5.60 2.37 5.76
N ASP A 296 6.27 2.13 6.89
CA ASP A 296 7.66 2.44 7.14
C ASP A 296 8.65 1.40 6.58
N ASP A 297 8.20 0.20 6.20
CA ASP A 297 9.03 -0.86 5.61
C ASP A 297 9.17 -0.67 4.08
N PHE A 298 10.37 -0.41 3.57
CA PHE A 298 10.68 -0.26 2.15
C PHE A 298 11.57 -1.38 1.62
N TYR A 299 11.39 -1.74 0.35
CA TYR A 299 12.30 -2.62 -0.37
C TYR A 299 12.57 -2.14 -1.79
N ASN A 300 13.82 -2.29 -2.24
CA ASN A 300 14.23 -2.06 -3.62
C ASN A 300 15.17 -3.17 -4.08
N ILE A 301 14.90 -3.75 -5.24
CA ILE A 301 15.73 -4.75 -5.89
C ILE A 301 16.92 -4.05 -6.56
N VAL A 302 18.13 -4.50 -6.24
CA VAL A 302 19.39 -3.95 -6.75
C VAL A 302 20.01 -4.95 -7.73
N PRO A 303 20.03 -4.61 -9.03
CA PRO A 303 20.73 -5.38 -10.06
C PRO A 303 22.25 -5.47 -9.80
N PRO A 304 22.93 -6.54 -10.29
CA PRO A 304 24.35 -6.73 -10.06
C PRO A 304 25.25 -5.70 -10.75
N ASP A 305 24.79 -5.10 -11.84
CA ASP A 305 25.48 -4.03 -12.58
C ASP A 305 25.45 -2.68 -11.85
N ARG A 306 24.69 -2.57 -10.75
CA ARG A 306 24.56 -1.33 -9.99
C ARG A 306 25.29 -1.38 -8.66
N PRO A 307 26.10 -0.36 -8.32
CA PRO A 307 26.76 -0.30 -7.03
C PRO A 307 25.73 -0.08 -5.91
N HIS A 308 25.53 -1.09 -5.06
CA HIS A 308 24.55 -1.06 -3.98
C HIS A 308 24.75 0.11 -3.00
N ARG A 309 26.01 0.53 -2.75
CA ARG A 309 26.31 1.70 -1.90
C ARG A 309 25.69 2.99 -2.46
N LYS A 310 25.74 3.19 -3.78
CA LYS A 310 25.12 4.34 -4.47
C LYS A 310 23.60 4.29 -4.36
N ILE A 311 22.99 3.10 -4.44
CA ILE A 311 21.55 2.96 -4.26
C ILE A 311 21.13 3.30 -2.83
N LEU A 312 21.87 2.82 -1.82
CA LEU A 312 21.60 3.15 -0.42
C LEU A 312 21.75 4.65 -0.16
N SER A 313 22.80 5.30 -0.69
CA SER A 313 22.97 6.75 -0.56
C SER A 313 21.84 7.52 -1.25
N THR A 314 21.40 7.07 -2.43
CA THR A 314 20.28 7.67 -3.16
C THR A 314 18.98 7.54 -2.36
N ILE A 315 18.71 6.38 -1.76
CA ILE A 315 17.55 6.18 -0.88
C ILE A 315 17.59 7.17 0.30
N GLN A 316 18.75 7.31 0.95
CA GLN A 316 18.92 8.25 2.06
C GLN A 316 18.72 9.71 1.63
N GLU A 317 19.29 10.12 0.49
CA GLU A 317 19.16 11.47 -0.04
C GLU A 317 17.70 11.81 -0.36
N GLN A 318 16.98 10.89 -1.02
CA GLN A 318 15.58 11.10 -1.38
C GLN A 318 14.65 11.08 -0.16
N ALA A 319 14.98 10.29 0.86
CA ALA A 319 14.29 10.36 2.15
C ALA A 319 14.48 11.73 2.80
N THR A 320 15.72 12.23 2.90
CA THR A 320 16.00 13.56 3.46
C THR A 320 15.28 14.67 2.69
N LYS A 321 15.26 14.62 1.35
CA LYS A 321 14.51 15.59 0.51
C LYS A 321 13.00 15.59 0.76
N SER A 322 12.46 14.48 1.25
CA SER A 322 11.03 14.32 1.55
C SER A 322 10.72 14.57 3.03
N SER A 323 11.62 15.25 3.78
CA SER A 323 11.55 15.40 5.24
C SER A 323 11.31 14.06 5.94
N PHE A 324 11.97 13.00 5.46
CA PHE A 324 11.78 11.63 5.93
C PHE A 324 13.07 11.05 6.51
N THR A 325 13.03 10.61 7.77
CA THR A 325 14.20 10.06 8.45
C THR A 325 14.20 8.54 8.41
N LEU A 326 15.26 7.95 7.85
CA LEU A 326 15.47 6.51 7.86
C LEU A 326 16.22 6.03 9.11
N ASN A 327 15.98 4.78 9.48
CA ASN A 327 16.71 4.10 10.55
C ASN A 327 18.02 3.53 9.98
N PRO A 328 19.20 3.99 10.43
CA PRO A 328 20.49 3.56 9.88
C PRO A 328 20.74 2.05 10.10
N ASP A 329 20.37 1.52 11.27
CA ASP A 329 20.64 0.11 11.62
C ASP A 329 19.81 -0.88 10.79
N LYS A 330 18.64 -0.43 10.33
CA LYS A 330 17.71 -1.23 9.55
C LYS A 330 17.84 -1.00 8.04
N THR A 331 18.46 0.11 7.65
CA THR A 331 18.66 0.46 6.25
C THR A 331 19.93 -0.21 5.74
N ARG A 332 19.79 -1.27 4.94
CA ARG A 332 20.92 -2.11 4.55
C ARG A 332 20.68 -2.88 3.26
N TYR A 333 21.77 -3.25 2.63
CA TYR A 333 21.78 -4.17 1.49
C TYR A 333 21.94 -5.62 1.96
N VAL A 334 21.18 -6.54 1.37
CA VAL A 334 21.31 -7.99 1.58
C VAL A 334 21.44 -8.69 0.21
N PRO A 335 22.53 -9.43 -0.05
CA PRO A 335 22.65 -10.19 -1.30
C PRO A 335 21.61 -11.31 -1.35
N PHE A 336 21.15 -11.67 -2.56
CA PHE A 336 20.11 -12.71 -2.72
C PHE A 336 20.55 -14.12 -2.35
N THR A 337 21.87 -14.33 -2.16
CA THR A 337 22.44 -15.55 -1.59
C THR A 337 22.11 -15.72 -0.10
N LYS A 338 21.72 -14.63 0.59
CA LYS A 338 21.37 -14.63 2.01
C LYS A 338 19.86 -14.42 2.21
N PRO A 339 19.27 -15.03 3.24
CA PRO A 339 17.88 -14.78 3.57
C PRO A 339 17.69 -13.37 4.14
N PHE A 340 16.55 -12.74 3.85
CA PHE A 340 16.21 -11.42 4.36
C PHE A 340 14.78 -11.38 4.91
N ARG A 341 14.41 -10.28 5.59
CA ARG A 341 13.06 -10.09 6.13
C ARG A 341 12.43 -8.82 5.59
N PHE A 342 11.17 -8.92 5.19
CA PHE A 342 10.33 -7.79 4.81
C PHE A 342 8.93 -8.01 5.39
N CYS A 343 8.35 -7.00 6.04
CA CYS A 343 7.09 -7.09 6.77
C CYS A 343 6.99 -8.37 7.61
N LYS A 344 7.93 -8.58 8.55
CA LYS A 344 8.00 -9.76 9.46
C LYS A 344 8.16 -11.14 8.78
N THR A 345 8.15 -11.22 7.46
CA THR A 345 8.25 -12.45 6.66
C THR A 345 9.69 -12.67 6.25
N LYS A 346 10.20 -13.90 6.42
CA LYS A 346 11.54 -14.27 5.96
C LYS A 346 11.45 -14.78 4.52
N PHE A 347 12.21 -14.18 3.61
CA PHE A 347 12.32 -14.58 2.22
C PHE A 347 13.64 -15.30 1.98
N ILE A 348 13.58 -16.38 1.20
CA ILE A 348 14.73 -17.17 0.76
C ILE A 348 14.53 -17.46 -0.72
N ILE A 349 15.55 -17.21 -1.53
CA ILE A 349 15.56 -17.55 -2.95
C ILE A 349 16.47 -18.76 -3.12
N THR A 350 15.96 -19.85 -3.67
CA THR A 350 16.76 -21.05 -3.94
C THR A 350 17.56 -20.90 -5.23
N GLY A 351 18.56 -21.77 -5.45
CA GLY A 351 19.30 -21.84 -6.72
C GLY A 351 18.42 -22.13 -7.94
N SER A 352 17.25 -22.74 -7.74
CA SER A 352 16.24 -22.97 -8.79
C SER A 352 15.30 -21.78 -9.04
N GLY A 353 15.38 -20.70 -8.24
CA GLY A 353 14.50 -19.54 -8.36
C GLY A 353 13.17 -19.67 -7.60
N ARG A 354 12.99 -20.74 -6.83
CA ARG A 354 11.84 -20.89 -5.93
C ARG A 354 11.98 -19.88 -4.78
N ILE A 355 10.89 -19.17 -4.51
CA ILE A 355 10.81 -18.22 -3.39
C ILE A 355 10.13 -18.90 -2.21
N ILE A 356 10.89 -19.13 -1.15
CA ILE A 356 10.39 -19.67 0.10
C ILE A 356 10.07 -18.51 1.05
N ARG A 357 8.84 -18.48 1.54
CA ARG A 357 8.37 -17.51 2.54
C ARG A 357 8.16 -18.23 3.87
N ARG A 358 8.86 -17.78 4.91
CA ARG A 358 8.71 -18.31 6.28
C ARG A 358 8.09 -17.27 7.20
N ALA A 359 7.25 -17.74 8.11
CA ALA A 359 6.56 -16.89 9.07
C ALA A 359 7.55 -16.33 10.12
N ASN A 360 7.07 -15.44 10.98
CA ASN A 360 7.87 -14.95 12.10
C ASN A 360 8.23 -16.12 13.06
N LYS A 361 9.51 -16.23 13.46
CA LYS A 361 9.98 -17.29 14.38
C LYS A 361 9.21 -17.36 15.70
N LYS A 362 8.63 -16.24 16.14
CA LYS A 362 7.83 -16.15 17.37
C LYS A 362 6.35 -16.51 17.16
N ALA A 363 5.90 -16.86 15.94
CA ALA A 363 4.51 -17.23 15.67
C ALA A 363 4.17 -18.57 16.34
N VAL A 364 4.81 -19.66 15.91
CA VAL A 364 4.52 -21.01 16.40
C VAL A 364 4.61 -21.14 17.92
N PRO A 365 5.65 -20.62 18.63
CA PRO A 365 5.68 -20.70 20.10
C PRO A 365 4.52 -19.96 20.77
N ARG A 366 4.05 -18.85 20.17
CA ARG A 366 2.88 -18.11 20.67
C ARG A 366 1.60 -18.90 20.46
N ASP A 367 1.43 -19.50 19.29
CA ASP A 367 0.23 -20.27 18.96
C ASP A 367 0.13 -21.52 19.84
N ARG A 368 1.26 -22.19 20.14
CA ARG A 368 1.32 -23.27 21.14
C ARG A 368 0.84 -22.82 22.52
N LYS A 369 1.31 -21.67 23.01
CA LYS A 369 0.88 -21.10 24.30
C LYS A 369 -0.60 -20.74 24.26
N LYS A 370 -1.08 -20.20 23.13
CA LYS A 370 -2.47 -19.82 22.94
C LYS A 370 -3.40 -21.03 22.93
N ILE A 371 -3.06 -22.14 22.26
CA ILE A 371 -3.84 -23.38 22.29
C ILE A 371 -4.02 -23.89 23.73
N LYS A 372 -2.93 -23.94 24.50
CA LYS A 372 -2.98 -24.35 25.92
C LYS A 372 -3.85 -23.41 26.77
N ALA A 373 -3.78 -22.11 26.53
CA ALA A 373 -4.60 -21.13 27.24
C ALA A 373 -6.08 -21.24 26.86
N LEU A 374 -6.40 -21.43 25.57
CA LEU A 374 -7.77 -21.64 25.09
C LEU A 374 -8.40 -22.87 25.73
N TYR A 375 -7.65 -23.97 25.86
CA TYR A 375 -8.14 -25.16 26.56
C TYR A 375 -8.56 -24.86 28.00
N ARG A 376 -7.72 -24.18 28.79
CA ARG A 376 -8.08 -23.81 30.16
C ARG A 376 -9.32 -22.93 30.21
N LYS A 377 -9.42 -21.95 29.31
CA LYS A 377 -10.56 -21.03 29.26
C LYS A 377 -11.87 -21.74 28.95
N VAL A 378 -11.88 -22.66 27.99
CA VAL A 378 -13.10 -23.41 27.64
C VAL A 378 -13.50 -24.40 28.74
N MET A 379 -12.52 -25.02 29.41
CA MET A 379 -12.80 -25.90 30.56
C MET A 379 -13.35 -25.13 31.77
N ASN A 380 -12.97 -23.85 31.92
CA ASN A 380 -13.49 -22.96 32.94
C ASN A 380 -14.84 -22.30 32.56
N GLY A 381 -15.42 -22.61 31.39
CA GLY A 381 -16.65 -21.95 30.91
C GLY A 381 -16.48 -20.48 30.52
N GLU A 382 -15.25 -19.95 30.44
CA GLU A 382 -15.01 -18.54 30.08
C GLU A 382 -15.28 -18.24 28.61
N ILE A 383 -15.19 -19.26 27.75
CA ILE A 383 -15.37 -19.18 26.30
C ILE A 383 -16.04 -20.45 25.79
N THR A 384 -16.63 -20.39 24.61
CA THR A 384 -17.23 -21.56 23.94
C THR A 384 -16.20 -22.34 23.12
N PHE A 385 -16.52 -23.59 22.75
CA PHE A 385 -15.74 -24.35 21.77
C PHE A 385 -15.79 -23.68 20.38
N GLU A 386 -16.88 -23.01 20.01
CA GLU A 386 -16.94 -22.21 18.78
C GLU A 386 -15.92 -21.04 18.78
N ASP A 387 -15.72 -20.38 19.92
CA ASP A 387 -14.66 -19.37 20.07
C ASP A 387 -13.26 -19.99 19.89
N VAL A 388 -13.05 -21.19 20.44
CA VAL A 388 -11.80 -21.94 20.27
C VAL A 388 -11.56 -22.26 18.79
N TRP A 389 -12.57 -22.78 18.09
CA TRP A 389 -12.49 -23.09 16.65
C TRP A 389 -12.13 -21.86 15.83
N THR A 390 -12.84 -20.75 16.03
CA THR A 390 -12.60 -19.47 15.36
C THR A 390 -11.14 -19.01 15.56
N SER A 391 -10.67 -19.11 16.80
CA SER A 391 -9.32 -18.70 17.19
C SER A 391 -8.24 -19.60 16.59
N VAL A 392 -8.45 -20.92 16.58
CA VAL A 392 -7.50 -21.93 16.05
C VAL A 392 -7.41 -21.86 14.53
N ASN A 393 -8.54 -21.77 13.83
CA ASN A 393 -8.54 -21.64 12.38
C ASN A 393 -7.88 -20.35 11.91
N GLY A 394 -8.11 -19.23 12.61
CA GLY A 394 -7.39 -17.99 12.30
C GLY A 394 -5.87 -18.14 12.43
N MET A 395 -5.39 -18.91 13.41
CA MET A 395 -3.95 -19.18 13.58
C MET A 395 -3.39 -20.06 12.45
N LEU A 396 -4.11 -21.13 12.09
CA LEU A 396 -3.68 -22.06 11.05
C LEU A 396 -3.70 -21.39 9.66
N ALA A 397 -4.79 -20.69 9.31
CA ALA A 397 -4.91 -19.96 8.05
C ALA A 397 -3.79 -18.93 7.86
N TYR A 398 -3.38 -18.25 8.94
CA TYR A 398 -2.23 -17.35 8.88
C TYR A 398 -0.94 -18.07 8.49
N LEU A 399 -0.68 -19.27 9.03
CA LEU A 399 0.54 -20.04 8.73
C LEU A 399 0.49 -20.69 7.33
N GLU A 400 -0.70 -21.06 6.85
CA GLU A 400 -0.93 -21.63 5.51
C GLU A 400 -0.54 -20.65 4.38
N CYS A 401 -0.53 -19.35 4.67
CA CYS A 401 -0.01 -18.34 3.75
C CYS A 401 1.51 -18.44 3.51
N TYR A 402 2.23 -19.28 4.27
CA TYR A 402 3.67 -19.46 4.25
C TYR A 402 4.07 -20.91 3.94
N ASN A 403 5.36 -21.13 3.67
CA ASN A 403 5.94 -22.47 3.49
C ASN A 403 6.26 -23.11 4.84
N GLU A 404 5.23 -23.33 5.68
CA GLU A 404 5.36 -23.74 7.09
C GLU A 404 4.60 -25.05 7.40
N HIS A 405 4.41 -25.93 6.40
CA HIS A 405 3.62 -27.17 6.52
C HIS A 405 3.96 -28.00 7.78
N ASN A 406 5.24 -28.25 8.04
CA ASN A 406 5.67 -29.03 9.21
C ASN A 406 5.29 -28.36 10.55
N ASN A 407 5.28 -27.03 10.62
CA ASN A 407 4.87 -26.30 11.81
C ASN A 407 3.36 -26.34 12.02
N ILE A 408 2.58 -26.31 10.93
CA ILE A 408 1.13 -26.49 10.96
C ILE A 408 0.79 -27.88 11.51
N LEU A 409 1.42 -28.94 10.98
CA LEU A 409 1.23 -30.31 11.48
C LEU A 409 1.55 -30.45 12.98
N LYS A 410 2.63 -29.81 13.45
CA LYS A 410 2.98 -29.80 14.88
C LYS A 410 1.92 -29.12 15.75
N LEU A 411 1.26 -28.07 15.25
CA LEU A 411 0.16 -27.42 15.95
C LEU A 411 -1.11 -28.27 15.95
N ARG A 412 -1.45 -28.90 14.83
CA ARG A 412 -2.58 -29.83 14.73
C ARG A 412 -2.44 -31.01 15.67
N ARG A 413 -1.25 -31.63 15.73
CA ARG A 413 -0.93 -32.70 16.69
C ARG A 413 -1.03 -32.24 18.14
N LEU A 414 -0.52 -31.04 18.46
CA LEU A 414 -0.66 -30.47 19.79
C LEU A 414 -2.13 -30.25 20.16
N PHE A 415 -2.93 -29.69 19.24
CA PHE A 415 -4.36 -29.51 19.45
C PHE A 415 -5.03 -30.85 19.75
N TYR A 416 -4.80 -31.87 18.89
CA TYR A 416 -5.35 -33.21 19.08
C TYR A 416 -4.98 -33.80 20.43
N SER A 417 -3.72 -33.69 20.86
CA SER A 417 -3.26 -34.21 22.16
C SER A 417 -3.93 -33.55 23.37
N ILE A 418 -4.43 -32.32 23.23
CA ILE A 418 -5.04 -31.57 24.34
C ILE A 418 -6.56 -31.73 24.33
N PHE A 419 -7.18 -31.68 23.15
CA PHE A 419 -8.63 -31.67 23.01
C PHE A 419 -9.22 -33.06 22.75
N GLY A 420 -8.42 -34.01 22.27
CA GLY A 420 -8.85 -35.38 21.93
C GLY A 420 -9.54 -35.52 20.57
N PHE A 421 -9.52 -34.49 19.73
CA PHE A 421 -10.11 -34.51 18.39
C PHE A 421 -9.39 -33.55 17.42
N SER A 422 -9.68 -33.68 16.13
CA SER A 422 -9.07 -32.83 15.09
C SER A 422 -9.64 -31.41 15.12
N CYS A 423 -8.77 -30.40 15.04
CA CYS A 423 -9.18 -29.01 14.90
C CYS A 423 -9.91 -28.70 13.58
N GLU A 424 -9.88 -29.62 12.61
CA GLU A 424 -10.57 -29.49 11.32
C GLU A 424 -12.04 -29.95 11.40
N ASN A 425 -12.41 -30.71 12.43
CA ASN A 425 -13.77 -31.21 12.59
C ASN A 425 -14.67 -30.21 13.34
N TYR A 426 -15.27 -29.27 12.61
CA TYR A 426 -16.16 -28.25 13.18
C TYR A 426 -17.37 -28.84 13.93
N LEU A 427 -17.90 -29.98 13.48
CA LEU A 427 -19.07 -30.61 14.10
C LEU A 427 -18.78 -31.06 15.54
N GLU A 428 -17.54 -31.44 15.82
CA GLU A 428 -17.12 -31.86 17.16
C GLU A 428 -17.08 -30.67 18.14
N PHE A 429 -16.69 -29.48 17.68
CA PHE A 429 -16.78 -28.26 18.50
C PHE A 429 -18.25 -27.97 18.87
N LYS A 430 -19.16 -28.01 17.89
CA LYS A 430 -20.61 -27.83 18.13
C LYS A 430 -21.21 -28.88 19.06
N ARG A 431 -20.79 -30.14 18.92
CA ARG A 431 -21.25 -31.22 19.79
C ARG A 431 -20.86 -30.95 21.23
N ARG A 432 -19.64 -30.51 21.47
CA ARG A 432 -19.15 -30.20 22.83
C ARG A 432 -19.81 -28.97 23.43
N ASP A 433 -20.06 -27.92 22.65
CA ASP A 433 -20.85 -26.78 23.13
C ASP A 433 -22.26 -27.21 23.56
N ARG A 434 -22.94 -28.04 22.76
CA ARG A 434 -24.27 -28.57 23.13
C ARG A 434 -24.26 -29.43 24.39
N ASN A 435 -23.19 -30.19 24.62
CA ASN A 435 -23.07 -31.01 25.83
C ASN A 435 -22.75 -30.16 27.06
N ALA A 436 -21.96 -29.08 26.93
CA ALA A 436 -21.67 -28.17 28.02
C ALA A 436 -22.94 -27.46 28.53
N VAL A 437 -23.83 -27.05 27.62
CA VAL A 437 -25.10 -26.37 27.97
C VAL A 437 -26.13 -27.31 28.64
N ARG A 438 -25.96 -28.63 28.56
CA ARG A 438 -26.88 -29.61 29.17
C ARG A 438 -26.53 -29.97 30.63
N HIS A 439 -25.39 -29.49 31.12
CA HIS A 439 -24.89 -29.79 32.47
C HIS A 439 -24.91 -28.59 33.42
N ASP A 440 -25.37 -27.43 32.93
CA ASP A 440 -25.81 -26.27 33.72
C ASP A 440 -27.35 -26.28 33.80
#